data_AF-A0A9D5SQY7-F1
#
_entry.id   AF-A0A9D5SQY7-F1
#
_cell.length_a   1.000
_cell.length_b   1.000
_cell.length_c   1.000
_cell.angle_alpha   90.00
_cell.angle_beta   90.00
_cell.angle_gamma   90.00
#
_symmetry.space_group_name_H-M   'P 1'
#
loop_
_entity.id
_entity.type
_entity.pdbx_description
1 polymer ?
#
loop_
_entity_poly.entity_id
_entity_poly.type
_entity_poly.pdbx_seq_one_letter_code
_entity_poly.pdbx_strand_id
1 'polypeptide(L)'
;MNADYKFRLISIIAAFSLAFVCFTAALPLAAADSTSAALTETAADAPAASPTEVPSISFPDVYEHDWFYSDVMRLVSERIINGYPDGLFHPEREITNAEFIKILMISAGADLSVIPESVLFPDNWASLYISHAYPSGIITDADLAAGFLPDTPITRSAMTKMMILALGIEPARIDDPFTDISDIYASTAYNEYLLRGYLMEDDTRVYNGNSNAMRSEAAAIAVRIMNYRENSYEYKKAAILENASQNPLNNEFELLDLFYIINREFMTEFTFESTVPLDTCMEYYFHANVIHLEYFYSSNTYFKHYTNVNRYELTLEYAPDIETQKQYHSAAVEKADKIIASIITEGMSGLEKIKAIHDYLILNCAYDYDSYIAGSISPESRLSYGALCNQSAVCQGYAAAFNLLCDRVGIRSVGVSGFAPGSEDEHAWNMLLLDGQIYYIDVTHDDPVPDQKGRISYKYYYLTEAEMTRLGYTWDKNQSNLKYLY
;
A
#
# COMPACT_ATOMS: atom_id res chain seq x y z
N MET A 1 17.16 11.47 34.47
CA MET A 1 17.60 12.46 33.48
C MET A 1 16.36 12.87 32.70
N ASN A 2 16.02 14.15 32.74
CA ASN A 2 14.72 14.70 32.35
C ASN A 2 14.43 14.43 30.87
N ALA A 3 13.38 13.68 30.57
CA ALA A 3 12.82 13.60 29.23
C ALA A 3 11.80 14.73 29.10
N ASP A 4 12.05 15.69 28.21
CA ASP A 4 11.05 16.67 27.81
C ASP A 4 10.06 15.96 26.89
N TYR A 5 8.83 15.75 27.40
CA TYR A 5 7.74 15.17 26.65
C TYR A 5 6.90 16.26 26.00
N LYS A 6 6.55 16.08 24.72
CA LYS A 6 5.42 16.76 24.10
C LYS A 6 4.31 15.75 23.87
N PHE A 7 3.10 16.09 24.33
CA PHE A 7 1.90 15.28 24.20
C PHE A 7 0.85 16.08 23.45
N ARG A 8 0.18 15.45 22.49
CA ARG A 8 -0.92 16.09 21.76
C ARG A 8 -2.00 15.06 21.46
N LEU A 9 -3.24 15.40 21.81
CA LEU A 9 -4.45 14.63 21.53
C LEU A 9 -5.10 15.17 20.26
N ILE A 10 -5.59 14.24 19.45
CA ILE A 10 -6.37 14.44 18.24
C ILE A 10 -7.69 13.69 18.43
N SER A 11 -8.83 14.34 18.21
CA SER A 11 -10.15 13.67 18.19
C SER A 11 -10.77 13.72 16.80
N ILE A 12 -11.65 12.77 16.46
CA ILE A 12 -12.40 12.74 15.18
C ILE A 12 -13.12 14.08 14.93
N ILE A 13 -13.64 14.73 15.99
CA ILE A 13 -14.34 16.02 15.88
C ILE A 13 -13.37 17.15 15.47
N ALA A 14 -12.11 17.08 15.93
CA ALA A 14 -11.07 18.06 15.59
C ALA A 14 -10.39 17.81 14.23
N ALA A 15 -10.51 16.59 13.68
CA ALA A 15 -9.91 16.21 12.40
C ALA A 15 -10.49 16.97 11.20
N PHE A 16 -11.74 17.43 11.32
CA PHE A 16 -12.42 18.29 10.35
C PHE A 16 -12.53 19.76 10.79
N SER A 17 -11.72 20.18 11.76
CA SER A 17 -11.72 21.57 12.23
C SER A 17 -10.32 21.95 12.68
N LEU A 18 -9.32 21.78 11.81
CA LEU A 18 -7.91 22.06 12.13
C LEU A 18 -7.63 23.58 12.22
N ALA A 19 -8.37 24.26 13.09
CA ALA A 19 -8.02 25.49 13.77
C ALA A 19 -7.84 25.17 15.27
N PHE A 20 -6.58 25.04 15.68
CA PHE A 20 -6.08 25.22 17.06
C PHE A 20 -7.09 24.95 18.21
N VAL A 21 -7.01 23.78 18.83
CA VAL A 21 -7.43 23.61 20.24
C VAL A 21 -6.27 23.03 21.04
N CYS A 22 -5.44 23.93 21.59
CA CYS A 22 -4.51 23.62 22.65
C CYS A 22 -5.26 23.65 23.99
N PHE A 23 -5.29 22.55 24.73
CA PHE A 23 -5.34 22.62 26.19
C PHE A 23 -4.51 21.49 26.81
N THR A 24 -3.57 21.89 27.65
CA THR A 24 -2.73 21.02 28.47
C THR A 24 -3.50 20.61 29.73
N ALA A 25 -3.51 19.31 30.03
CA ALA A 25 -3.62 18.81 31.40
C ALA A 25 -2.96 17.43 31.45
N ALA A 26 -1.73 17.38 31.99
CA ALA A 26 -1.09 16.14 32.35
C ALA A 26 -1.84 15.53 33.54
N LEU A 27 -2.41 14.34 33.35
CA LEU A 27 -2.82 13.47 34.45
C LEU A 27 -1.87 12.26 34.49
N PRO A 28 -1.36 11.85 35.66
CA PRO A 28 -0.47 10.71 35.76
C PRO A 28 -1.27 9.42 35.56
N LEU A 29 -0.84 8.61 34.59
CA LEU A 29 -1.35 7.26 34.40
C LEU A 29 -0.82 6.37 35.52
N ALA A 30 -1.72 5.81 36.31
CA ALA A 30 -1.39 4.82 37.33
C ALA A 30 -0.97 3.51 36.64
N ALA A 31 0.21 3.00 37.01
CA ALA A 31 0.71 1.72 36.55
C ALA A 31 -0.24 0.59 37.00
N ALA A 32 -0.73 -0.18 36.04
CA ALA A 32 -1.31 -1.48 36.28
C ALA A 32 -0.22 -2.54 35.99
N ASP A 33 0.27 -3.18 37.05
CA ASP A 33 1.03 -4.42 36.96
C ASP A 33 0.19 -5.46 36.21
N SER A 34 0.75 -6.04 35.16
CA SER A 34 0.27 -7.31 34.61
C SER A 34 1.40 -8.34 34.66
N THR A 35 1.16 -9.34 35.49
CA THR A 35 2.02 -10.51 35.68
C THR A 35 2.02 -11.37 34.42
N SER A 36 3.21 -11.65 33.91
CA SER A 36 3.50 -12.70 32.93
C SER A 36 3.02 -14.06 33.45
N ALA A 37 2.15 -14.72 32.69
CA ALA A 37 1.83 -16.13 32.85
C ALA A 37 2.16 -16.84 31.54
N ALA A 38 3.30 -17.54 31.55
CA ALA A 38 3.69 -18.47 30.51
C ALA A 38 2.72 -19.67 30.48
N LEU A 39 2.20 -19.99 29.30
CA LEU A 39 1.50 -21.25 29.05
C LEU A 39 2.44 -22.18 28.27
N THR A 40 3.00 -23.14 28.99
CA THR A 40 3.60 -24.35 28.43
C THR A 40 2.48 -25.31 28.06
N GLU A 41 2.35 -25.65 26.77
CA GLU A 41 1.52 -26.77 26.33
C GLU A 41 2.42 -27.90 25.82
N THR A 42 2.33 -29.04 26.50
CA THR A 42 3.04 -30.28 26.21
C THR A 42 2.40 -31.01 25.03
N ALA A 43 3.13 -31.16 23.93
CA ALA A 43 2.73 -32.03 22.83
C ALA A 43 2.92 -33.51 23.20
N ALA A 44 1.85 -34.31 23.01
CA ALA A 44 1.88 -35.76 23.18
C ALA A 44 2.28 -36.45 21.88
N ASP A 45 3.13 -37.46 22.04
CA ASP A 45 3.80 -38.28 21.03
C ASP A 45 2.84 -39.22 20.28
N ALA A 46 3.01 -39.34 18.96
CA ALA A 46 2.38 -40.34 18.10
C ALA A 46 3.37 -40.74 16.98
N PRO A 47 3.40 -42.03 16.58
CA PRO A 47 4.63 -42.67 16.13
C PRO A 47 5.06 -42.28 14.72
N ALA A 48 6.36 -42.08 14.57
CA ALA A 48 7.05 -41.74 13.34
C ALA A 48 6.81 -42.77 12.21
N ALA A 49 6.20 -42.29 11.12
CA ALA A 49 6.43 -42.86 9.80
C ALA A 49 7.74 -42.29 9.26
N SER A 50 8.66 -43.17 8.84
CA SER A 50 9.98 -42.78 8.32
C SER A 50 9.85 -41.85 7.12
N PRO A 51 10.46 -40.64 7.15
CA PRO A 51 10.50 -39.79 5.97
C PRO A 51 11.49 -40.39 4.98
N THR A 52 11.01 -40.68 3.77
CA THR A 52 11.84 -40.82 2.58
C THR A 52 12.72 -39.57 2.46
N GLU A 53 14.05 -39.72 2.51
CA GLU A 53 15.01 -38.63 2.32
C GLU A 53 14.73 -37.91 1.00
N VAL A 54 14.19 -36.70 1.09
CA VAL A 54 14.36 -35.70 0.03
C VAL A 54 15.83 -35.28 0.11
N PRO A 55 16.63 -35.43 -0.95
CA PRO A 55 18.03 -35.02 -0.89
C PRO A 55 18.10 -33.54 -0.52
N SER A 56 18.72 -33.23 0.61
CA SER A 56 19.01 -31.87 1.03
C SER A 56 20.03 -31.29 0.05
N ILE A 57 19.56 -30.55 -0.95
CA ILE A 57 20.45 -29.84 -1.87
C ILE A 57 21.07 -28.70 -1.06
N SER A 58 22.37 -28.80 -0.77
CA SER A 58 23.17 -27.78 -0.11
C SER A 58 24.37 -27.42 -0.98
N PHE A 59 24.75 -26.15 -1.05
CA PHE A 59 25.92 -25.69 -1.80
C PHE A 59 27.08 -25.35 -0.85
N PRO A 60 28.32 -25.77 -1.15
CA PRO A 60 29.49 -25.44 -0.30
C PRO A 60 29.78 -23.94 -0.16
N ASP A 61 29.30 -23.12 -1.08
CA ASP A 61 29.50 -21.67 -1.17
C ASP A 61 28.25 -20.85 -0.77
N VAL A 62 27.30 -21.48 -0.07
CA VAL A 62 26.09 -20.83 0.46
C VAL A 62 25.92 -21.25 1.92
N TYR A 63 26.16 -20.32 2.84
CA TYR A 63 26.17 -20.57 4.28
C TYR A 63 24.93 -19.99 4.97
N GLU A 64 24.46 -20.60 6.06
CA GLU A 64 23.23 -20.18 6.78
C GLU A 64 23.23 -18.71 7.24
N HIS A 65 24.40 -18.10 7.41
CA HIS A 65 24.54 -16.70 7.82
C HIS A 65 24.59 -15.72 6.64
N ASP A 66 24.60 -16.21 5.39
CA ASP A 66 24.54 -15.36 4.22
C ASP A 66 23.14 -14.75 4.10
N TRP A 67 23.08 -13.46 3.79
CA TRP A 67 21.81 -12.73 3.68
C TRP A 67 20.85 -13.30 2.62
N PHE A 68 21.39 -14.02 1.63
CA PHE A 68 20.63 -14.67 0.55
C PHE A 68 20.34 -16.15 0.80
N TYR A 69 20.77 -16.73 1.94
CA TYR A 69 20.69 -18.18 2.18
C TYR A 69 19.26 -18.71 2.03
N SER A 70 18.31 -18.11 2.75
CA SER A 70 16.91 -18.53 2.72
C SER A 70 16.31 -18.44 1.32
N ASP A 71 16.69 -17.41 0.56
CA ASP A 71 16.16 -17.18 -0.77
C ASP A 71 16.66 -18.24 -1.75
N VAL A 72 17.96 -18.51 -1.73
CA VAL A 72 18.57 -19.55 -2.56
C VAL A 72 17.98 -20.92 -2.24
N MET A 73 17.90 -21.28 -0.96
CA MET A 73 17.38 -22.58 -0.53
C MET A 73 15.91 -22.77 -0.93
N ARG A 74 15.09 -21.72 -0.84
CA ARG A 74 13.70 -21.76 -1.31
C ARG A 74 13.64 -22.01 -2.82
N LEU A 75 14.30 -21.18 -3.63
CA LEU A 75 14.22 -21.29 -5.09
C LEU A 75 14.74 -22.64 -5.63
N VAL A 76 15.72 -23.23 -4.95
CA VAL A 76 16.26 -24.55 -5.29
C VAL A 76 15.26 -25.65 -4.94
N SER A 77 14.62 -25.57 -3.77
CA SER A 77 13.57 -26.52 -3.37
C SER A 77 12.37 -26.50 -4.33
N GLU A 78 12.06 -25.32 -4.87
CA GLU A 78 11.00 -25.09 -5.87
C GLU A 78 11.48 -25.32 -7.32
N ARG A 79 12.75 -25.68 -7.51
CA ARG A 79 13.37 -25.99 -8.83
C ARG A 79 13.36 -24.83 -9.82
N ILE A 80 13.34 -23.60 -9.32
CA ILE A 80 13.38 -22.37 -10.13
C ILE A 80 14.83 -22.11 -10.59
N ILE A 81 15.76 -22.16 -9.63
CA ILE A 81 17.19 -22.02 -9.83
C ILE A 81 17.91 -23.32 -9.46
N ASN A 82 19.04 -23.59 -10.12
CA ASN A 82 19.93 -24.70 -9.80
C ASN A 82 21.35 -24.19 -9.61
N GLY A 83 22.17 -24.99 -8.92
CA GLY A 83 23.62 -24.82 -8.93
C GLY A 83 24.24 -25.25 -10.26
N TYR A 84 25.55 -25.11 -10.34
CA TYR A 84 26.34 -25.39 -11.52
C TYR A 84 26.86 -26.84 -11.53
N PRO A 85 27.33 -27.34 -12.70
CA PRO A 85 27.88 -28.69 -12.81
C PRO A 85 29.08 -28.99 -11.91
N ASP A 86 29.75 -27.95 -11.40
CA ASP A 86 30.84 -28.06 -10.42
C ASP A 86 30.36 -28.24 -8.97
N GLY A 87 29.05 -28.23 -8.73
CA GLY A 87 28.44 -28.41 -7.42
C GLY A 87 28.33 -27.13 -6.59
N LEU A 88 28.68 -25.96 -7.16
CA LEU A 88 28.61 -24.67 -6.49
C LEU A 88 27.39 -23.86 -6.96
N PHE A 89 26.98 -22.86 -6.17
CA PHE A 89 25.93 -21.93 -6.55
C PHE A 89 26.46 -20.71 -7.33
N HIS A 90 27.67 -20.25 -6.99
CA HIS A 90 28.30 -19.01 -7.46
C HIS A 90 27.47 -17.75 -7.17
N PRO A 91 27.22 -17.42 -5.88
CA PRO A 91 26.35 -16.29 -5.50
C PRO A 91 26.85 -14.93 -6.01
N GLU A 92 28.17 -14.72 -5.99
CA GLU A 92 28.83 -13.46 -6.39
C GLU A 92 29.19 -13.40 -7.88
N ARG A 93 28.68 -14.33 -8.70
CA ARG A 93 28.87 -14.28 -10.15
C ARG A 93 27.78 -13.42 -10.77
N GLU A 94 28.18 -12.55 -11.69
CA GLU A 94 27.26 -11.78 -12.53
C GLU A 94 26.28 -12.72 -13.25
N ILE A 95 24.99 -12.41 -13.18
CA ILE A 95 23.93 -13.20 -13.82
C ILE A 95 23.61 -12.65 -15.22
N THR A 96 23.34 -13.52 -16.18
CA THR A 96 22.99 -13.08 -17.53
C THR A 96 21.51 -12.74 -17.68
N ASN A 97 21.16 -12.01 -18.74
CA ASN A 97 19.77 -11.76 -19.13
C ASN A 97 18.96 -13.06 -19.29
N ALA A 98 19.54 -14.08 -19.94
CA ALA A 98 18.91 -15.39 -20.16
C ALA A 98 18.61 -16.13 -18.85
N GLU A 99 19.53 -16.07 -17.90
CA GLU A 99 19.34 -16.69 -16.59
C GLU A 99 18.29 -15.96 -15.77
N PHE A 100 18.37 -14.63 -15.71
CA PHE A 100 17.42 -13.84 -14.95
C PHE A 100 16.01 -13.93 -15.53
N ILE A 101 15.82 -13.83 -16.85
CA ILE A 101 14.48 -13.88 -17.47
C ILE A 101 13.81 -15.23 -17.21
N LYS A 102 14.56 -16.34 -17.19
CA LYS A 102 14.05 -17.66 -16.82
C LYS A 102 13.52 -17.66 -15.37
N ILE A 103 14.33 -17.15 -14.44
CA ILE A 103 13.97 -17.06 -13.01
C ILE A 103 12.75 -16.16 -12.83
N LEU A 104 12.76 -14.98 -13.45
CA LEU A 104 11.69 -14.00 -13.42
C LEU A 104 10.36 -14.59 -13.88
N MET A 105 10.33 -15.18 -15.08
CA MET A 105 9.08 -15.67 -15.68
C MET A 105 8.45 -16.78 -14.84
N ILE A 106 9.27 -17.68 -14.27
CA ILE A 106 8.77 -18.75 -13.39
C ILE A 106 8.27 -18.16 -12.06
N SER A 107 9.03 -17.26 -11.44
CA SER A 107 8.68 -16.65 -10.15
C SER A 107 7.46 -15.74 -10.26
N ALA A 108 7.30 -15.08 -11.40
CA ALA A 108 6.13 -14.30 -11.79
C ALA A 108 4.93 -15.18 -12.22
N GLY A 109 5.08 -16.51 -12.20
CA GLY A 109 4.02 -17.48 -12.49
C GLY A 109 3.44 -17.34 -13.90
N ALA A 110 4.28 -16.98 -14.86
CA ALA A 110 3.88 -16.90 -16.26
C ALA A 110 3.42 -18.28 -16.78
N ASP A 111 2.36 -18.28 -17.59
CA ASP A 111 1.95 -19.48 -18.31
C ASP A 111 2.85 -19.71 -19.53
N LEU A 112 3.79 -20.65 -19.39
CA LEU A 112 4.76 -21.03 -20.42
C LEU A 112 4.25 -22.15 -21.34
N SER A 113 2.96 -22.52 -21.26
CA SER A 113 2.38 -23.56 -22.12
C SER A 113 1.95 -23.04 -23.50
N VAL A 114 1.77 -21.72 -23.63
CA VAL A 114 1.38 -21.06 -24.87
C VAL A 114 2.61 -20.82 -25.74
N ILE A 115 2.62 -21.31 -26.98
CA ILE A 115 3.76 -21.08 -27.88
C ILE A 115 3.74 -19.61 -28.36
N PRO A 116 4.82 -18.83 -28.16
CA PRO A 116 4.88 -17.45 -28.64
C PRO A 116 4.82 -17.35 -30.16
N GLU A 117 4.06 -16.38 -30.69
CA GLU A 117 3.97 -16.15 -32.14
C GLU A 117 5.29 -15.65 -32.75
N SER A 118 6.03 -14.83 -31.99
CA SER A 118 7.36 -14.34 -32.35
C SER A 118 8.41 -15.03 -31.50
N VAL A 119 9.33 -15.74 -32.16
CA VAL A 119 10.44 -16.43 -31.49
C VAL A 119 11.69 -15.54 -31.54
N LEU A 120 12.14 -15.10 -30.37
CA LEU A 120 13.37 -14.33 -30.20
C LEU A 120 14.52 -15.25 -29.81
N PHE A 121 15.71 -15.01 -30.39
CA PHE A 121 16.94 -15.76 -30.13
C PHE A 121 16.77 -17.29 -30.20
N PRO A 122 16.33 -17.87 -31.33
CA PRO A 122 15.91 -19.28 -31.43
C PRO A 122 16.99 -20.31 -31.05
N ASP A 123 18.27 -19.94 -31.18
CA ASP A 123 19.41 -20.82 -30.84
C ASP A 123 19.80 -20.74 -29.35
N ASN A 124 19.21 -19.84 -28.56
CA ASN A 124 19.51 -19.70 -27.14
C ASN A 124 18.54 -20.55 -26.29
N TRP A 125 19.07 -21.20 -25.25
CA TRP A 125 18.28 -22.08 -24.36
C TRP A 125 17.15 -21.33 -23.63
N ALA A 126 17.28 -20.01 -23.43
CA ALA A 126 16.27 -19.17 -22.80
C ALA A 126 15.25 -18.59 -23.80
N SER A 127 15.31 -18.97 -25.09
CA SER A 127 14.44 -18.44 -26.16
C SER A 127 12.96 -18.49 -25.80
N LEU A 128 12.49 -19.59 -25.19
CA LEU A 128 11.11 -19.73 -24.73
C LEU A 128 10.73 -18.59 -23.77
N TYR A 129 11.50 -18.40 -22.70
CA TYR A 129 11.23 -17.39 -21.67
C TYR A 129 11.30 -15.97 -22.24
N ILE A 130 12.31 -15.69 -23.07
CA ILE A 130 12.48 -14.38 -23.73
C ILE A 130 11.29 -14.08 -24.65
N SER A 131 10.85 -15.08 -25.40
CA SER A 131 9.75 -14.93 -26.35
C SER A 131 8.38 -14.75 -25.66
N HIS A 132 8.21 -15.26 -24.43
CA HIS A 132 7.04 -14.94 -23.59
C HIS A 132 7.12 -13.55 -22.95
N ALA A 133 8.32 -13.10 -22.60
CA ALA A 133 8.52 -11.78 -21.98
C ALA A 133 8.24 -10.62 -22.95
N TYR A 134 8.41 -10.84 -24.26
CA TYR A 134 8.23 -9.82 -25.29
C TYR A 134 6.77 -9.33 -25.47
N PRO A 135 5.77 -10.19 -25.77
CA PRO A 135 4.37 -9.74 -25.88
C PRO A 135 3.79 -9.24 -24.56
N SER A 136 4.39 -9.62 -23.43
CA SER A 136 4.02 -9.14 -22.09
C SER A 136 4.60 -7.76 -21.77
N GLY A 137 5.37 -7.16 -22.68
CA GLY A 137 6.00 -5.84 -22.51
C GLY A 137 7.21 -5.81 -21.56
N ILE A 138 7.58 -6.94 -20.96
CA ILE A 138 8.75 -7.07 -20.05
C ILE A 138 10.05 -6.82 -20.83
N ILE A 139 10.11 -7.32 -22.07
CA ILE A 139 11.15 -6.99 -23.05
C ILE A 139 10.49 -6.25 -24.20
N THR A 140 11.07 -5.12 -24.60
CA THR A 140 10.51 -4.24 -25.63
C THR A 140 11.43 -4.09 -26.84
N ASP A 141 10.92 -3.54 -27.94
CA ASP A 141 11.74 -3.18 -29.10
C ASP A 141 12.87 -2.21 -28.74
N ALA A 142 12.63 -1.31 -27.77
CA ALA A 142 13.66 -0.40 -27.28
C ALA A 142 14.80 -1.15 -26.58
N ASP A 143 14.50 -2.21 -25.83
CA ASP A 143 15.52 -3.04 -25.18
C ASP A 143 16.35 -3.82 -26.21
N LEU A 144 15.68 -4.39 -27.23
CA LEU A 144 16.35 -5.08 -28.33
C LEU A 144 17.25 -4.12 -29.12
N ALA A 145 16.76 -2.91 -29.43
CA ALA A 145 17.52 -1.87 -30.13
C ALA A 145 18.69 -1.33 -29.29
N ALA A 146 18.56 -1.30 -27.96
CA ALA A 146 19.61 -0.93 -27.03
C ALA A 146 20.69 -2.04 -26.85
N GLY A 147 20.55 -3.17 -27.55
CA GLY A 147 21.55 -4.23 -27.57
C GLY A 147 21.32 -5.33 -26.53
N PHE A 148 20.08 -5.58 -26.12
CA PHE A 148 19.76 -6.75 -25.29
C PHE A 148 20.27 -8.04 -25.96
N LEU A 149 21.13 -8.77 -25.25
CA LEU A 149 21.64 -10.08 -25.65
C LEU A 149 21.44 -11.08 -24.51
N PRO A 150 21.00 -12.33 -24.78
CA PRO A 150 20.71 -13.31 -23.73
C PRO A 150 21.91 -13.62 -22.82
N ASP A 151 23.10 -13.75 -23.38
CA ASP A 151 24.28 -14.25 -22.65
C ASP A 151 25.16 -13.13 -22.06
N THR A 152 24.72 -11.88 -22.11
CA THR A 152 25.42 -10.77 -21.43
C THR A 152 24.92 -10.59 -20.00
N PRO A 153 25.78 -10.11 -19.07
CA PRO A 153 25.35 -9.70 -17.74
C PRO A 153 24.19 -8.71 -17.76
N ILE A 154 23.24 -8.87 -16.85
CA ILE A 154 22.13 -7.93 -16.65
C ILE A 154 22.51 -6.86 -15.63
N THR A 155 22.11 -5.61 -15.84
CA THR A 155 22.27 -4.54 -14.85
C THR A 155 21.16 -4.58 -13.81
N ARG A 156 21.43 -4.02 -12.64
CA ARG A 156 20.46 -3.88 -11.55
C ARG A 156 19.20 -3.11 -11.96
N SER A 157 19.35 -2.01 -12.71
CA SER A 157 18.21 -1.25 -13.25
C SER A 157 17.39 -2.05 -14.27
N ALA A 158 18.02 -2.83 -15.17
CA ALA A 158 17.30 -3.69 -16.10
C ALA A 158 16.52 -4.79 -15.37
N MET A 159 17.13 -5.38 -14.35
CA MET A 159 16.51 -6.38 -13.47
C MET A 159 15.26 -5.80 -12.76
N THR A 160 15.36 -4.57 -12.23
CA THR A 160 14.25 -3.88 -11.55
C THR A 160 13.12 -3.52 -12.51
N LYS A 161 13.43 -3.00 -13.70
CA LYS A 161 12.44 -2.76 -14.75
C LYS A 161 11.63 -4.02 -15.04
N MET A 162 12.32 -5.13 -15.30
CA MET A 162 11.67 -6.40 -15.62
C MET A 162 10.83 -6.94 -14.46
N MET A 163 11.28 -6.77 -13.21
CA MET A 163 10.50 -7.12 -12.01
C MET A 163 9.17 -6.35 -11.94
N ILE A 164 9.20 -5.03 -12.08
CA ILE A 164 7.99 -4.18 -12.02
C ILE A 164 6.99 -4.57 -13.11
N LEU A 165 7.47 -4.73 -14.34
CA LEU A 165 6.63 -5.11 -15.47
C LEU A 165 6.06 -6.54 -15.33
N ALA A 166 6.86 -7.48 -14.83
CA ALA A 166 6.39 -8.86 -14.61
C ALA A 166 5.35 -8.98 -13.49
N LEU A 167 5.37 -8.07 -12.52
CA LEU A 167 4.34 -7.96 -11.48
C LEU A 167 3.08 -7.22 -11.95
N GLY A 168 3.08 -6.65 -13.16
CA GLY A 168 1.97 -5.84 -13.68
C GLY A 168 1.75 -4.54 -12.92
N ILE A 169 2.78 -4.03 -12.25
CA ILE A 169 2.71 -2.77 -11.51
C ILE A 169 2.89 -1.63 -12.49
N GLU A 170 1.94 -0.69 -12.52
CA GLU A 170 2.00 0.48 -13.38
C GLU A 170 3.17 1.39 -12.94
N PRO A 171 4.16 1.66 -13.81
CA PRO A 171 5.30 2.47 -13.44
C PRO A 171 4.89 3.93 -13.17
N ALA A 172 5.27 4.45 -12.01
CA ALA A 172 5.02 5.82 -11.61
C ALA A 172 6.24 6.46 -10.95
N ARG A 173 6.52 7.71 -11.34
CA ARG A 173 7.62 8.50 -10.77
C ARG A 173 7.03 9.58 -9.88
N ILE A 174 6.93 9.25 -8.60
CA ILE A 174 6.45 10.17 -7.57
C ILE A 174 7.63 11.05 -7.12
N ASP A 175 8.74 10.41 -6.76
CA ASP A 175 10.01 11.01 -6.35
C ASP A 175 11.20 10.19 -6.90
N ASP A 176 12.41 10.67 -6.64
CA ASP A 176 13.65 9.91 -6.87
C ASP A 176 14.28 9.57 -5.51
N PRO A 177 14.09 8.34 -5.02
CA PRO A 177 14.60 7.94 -3.71
C PRO A 177 16.11 7.67 -3.72
N PHE A 178 16.74 7.59 -4.90
CA PHE A 178 18.15 7.28 -5.07
C PHE A 178 18.90 8.45 -5.70
N THR A 179 20.14 8.71 -5.26
CA THR A 179 20.94 9.83 -5.76
C THR A 179 21.78 9.50 -7.00
N ASP A 180 21.99 8.21 -7.27
CA ASP A 180 22.85 7.72 -8.35
C ASP A 180 22.09 7.29 -9.62
N ILE A 181 20.78 7.16 -9.53
CA ILE A 181 19.89 6.87 -10.65
C ILE A 181 18.60 7.68 -10.54
N SER A 182 17.96 7.93 -11.69
CA SER A 182 16.68 8.60 -11.77
C SER A 182 15.87 7.92 -12.87
N ASP A 183 15.17 6.84 -12.50
CA ASP A 183 14.31 6.10 -13.42
C ASP A 183 13.00 5.68 -12.74
N ILE A 184 11.94 5.64 -13.54
CA ILE A 184 10.57 5.40 -13.06
C ILE A 184 10.40 4.03 -12.39
N TYR A 185 11.14 3.01 -12.82
CA TYR A 185 11.00 1.64 -12.31
C TYR A 185 11.65 1.49 -10.94
N ALA A 186 12.80 2.12 -10.72
CA ALA A 186 13.44 2.16 -9.42
C ALA A 186 12.59 2.92 -8.38
N SER A 187 12.03 4.07 -8.76
CA SER A 187 11.07 4.80 -7.91
C SER A 187 9.84 3.95 -7.59
N THR A 188 9.26 3.28 -8.59
CA THR A 188 8.12 2.38 -8.40
C THR A 188 8.47 1.22 -7.45
N ALA A 189 9.61 0.55 -7.67
CA ALA A 189 10.06 -0.55 -6.82
C ALA A 189 10.36 -0.12 -5.38
N TYR A 190 10.84 1.11 -5.20
CA TYR A 190 10.99 1.70 -3.88
C TYR A 190 9.65 1.96 -3.21
N ASN A 191 8.65 2.47 -3.93
CA ASN A 191 7.33 2.72 -3.35
C ASN A 191 6.60 1.42 -3.00
N GLU A 192 6.89 0.33 -3.71
CA GLU A 192 6.28 -0.99 -3.49
C GLU A 192 7.05 -1.89 -2.50
N TYR A 193 8.08 -1.38 -1.81
CA TYR A 193 8.92 -2.18 -0.88
C TYR A 193 9.64 -3.36 -1.54
N LEU A 194 9.78 -3.35 -2.87
CA LEU A 194 10.53 -4.35 -3.63
C LEU A 194 12.03 -4.00 -3.73
N LEU A 195 12.36 -2.72 -3.54
CA LEU A 195 13.71 -2.19 -3.58
C LEU A 195 13.95 -1.15 -2.47
N ARG A 196 15.12 -1.20 -1.81
CA ARG A 196 15.49 -0.27 -0.72
C ARG A 196 16.85 0.41 -0.86
N GLY A 197 17.68 -0.03 -1.80
CA GLY A 197 19.05 0.49 -1.98
C GLY A 197 19.90 0.41 -0.71
N TYR A 198 20.91 1.28 -0.63
CA TYR A 198 21.84 1.39 0.49
C TYR A 198 21.76 2.81 1.06
N LEU A 199 21.53 2.91 2.38
CA LEU A 199 21.59 4.19 3.09
C LEU A 199 23.06 4.53 3.38
N MET A 200 23.45 5.75 3.05
CA MET A 200 24.81 6.27 3.22
C MET A 200 24.91 7.07 4.54
N GLU A 201 26.13 7.37 4.97
CA GLU A 201 26.38 8.13 6.21
C GLU A 201 25.82 9.56 6.19
N ASP A 202 25.57 10.12 5.01
CA ASP A 202 25.00 11.47 4.80
C ASP A 202 23.48 11.46 4.62
N ASP A 203 22.81 10.37 5.04
CA ASP A 203 21.38 10.11 4.89
C ASP A 203 20.88 10.05 3.44
N THR A 204 21.78 10.07 2.45
CA THR A 204 21.43 9.80 1.05
C THR A 204 21.32 8.30 0.80
N ARG A 205 20.59 7.94 -0.25
CA ARG A 205 20.39 6.54 -0.62
C ARG A 205 20.89 6.30 -2.03
N VAL A 206 21.62 5.21 -2.23
CA VAL A 206 22.15 4.80 -3.54
C VAL A 206 21.64 3.41 -3.90
N TYR A 207 21.45 3.15 -5.20
CA TYR A 207 21.01 1.84 -5.68
C TYR A 207 22.11 1.06 -6.42
N ASN A 208 23.07 1.75 -7.03
CA ASN A 208 24.07 1.24 -7.96
C ASN A 208 23.45 0.60 -9.22
N GLY A 209 22.41 1.23 -9.79
CA GLY A 209 21.58 0.64 -10.85
C GLY A 209 22.32 0.25 -12.14
N ASN A 210 23.43 0.94 -12.45
CA ASN A 210 24.25 0.66 -13.63
C ASN A 210 25.22 -0.52 -13.45
N SER A 211 25.41 -1.01 -12.22
CA SER A 211 26.24 -2.19 -11.96
C SER A 211 25.54 -3.47 -12.41
N ASN A 212 26.34 -4.47 -12.79
CA ASN A 212 25.83 -5.81 -13.08
C ASN A 212 25.28 -6.45 -11.81
N ALA A 213 24.18 -7.19 -11.94
CA ALA A 213 23.53 -7.88 -10.84
C ALA A 213 24.22 -9.22 -10.55
N MET A 214 24.31 -9.56 -9.27
CA MET A 214 24.83 -10.86 -8.83
C MET A 214 23.74 -11.92 -8.82
N ARG A 215 24.14 -13.20 -8.91
CA ARG A 215 23.20 -14.33 -8.86
C ARG A 215 22.44 -14.41 -7.54
N SER A 216 23.07 -14.03 -6.43
CA SER A 216 22.43 -13.89 -5.12
C SER A 216 21.31 -12.83 -5.11
N GLU A 217 21.54 -11.69 -5.77
CA GLU A 217 20.55 -10.61 -5.88
C GLU A 217 19.35 -11.01 -6.73
N ALA A 218 19.58 -11.72 -7.83
CA ALA A 218 18.51 -12.30 -8.63
C ALA A 218 17.66 -13.31 -7.83
N ALA A 219 18.29 -14.10 -6.95
CA ALA A 219 17.56 -15.01 -6.07
C ALA A 219 16.65 -14.25 -5.08
N ALA A 220 17.18 -13.21 -4.43
CA ALA A 220 16.39 -12.39 -3.50
C ALA A 220 15.22 -11.68 -4.21
N ILE A 221 15.43 -11.13 -5.40
CA ILE A 221 14.35 -10.51 -6.19
C ILE A 221 13.28 -11.53 -6.58
N ALA A 222 13.67 -12.74 -6.98
CA ALA A 222 12.71 -13.79 -7.33
C ALA A 222 11.80 -14.15 -6.14
N VAL A 223 12.36 -14.25 -4.93
CA VAL A 223 11.57 -14.51 -3.71
C VAL A 223 10.65 -13.34 -3.37
N ARG A 224 11.11 -12.09 -3.52
CA ARG A 224 10.25 -10.90 -3.36
C ARG A 224 9.08 -10.92 -4.33
N ILE A 225 9.33 -11.24 -5.61
CA ILE A 225 8.28 -11.40 -6.62
C ILE A 225 7.25 -12.45 -6.19
N MET A 226 7.70 -13.61 -5.72
CA MET A 226 6.81 -14.69 -5.29
C MET A 226 5.95 -14.27 -4.10
N ASN A 227 6.54 -13.65 -3.07
CA ASN A 227 5.81 -13.18 -1.90
C ASN A 227 4.82 -12.06 -2.23
N TYR A 228 5.24 -11.10 -3.08
CA TYR A 228 4.39 -10.00 -3.49
C TYR A 228 3.18 -10.50 -4.31
N ARG A 229 3.37 -11.51 -5.16
CA ARG A 229 2.27 -12.11 -5.93
C ARG A 229 1.32 -12.94 -5.08
N GLU A 230 1.83 -13.60 -4.06
CA GLU A 230 1.00 -14.36 -3.13
C GLU A 230 0.06 -13.42 -2.36
N ASN A 231 0.61 -12.36 -1.77
CA ASN A 231 -0.18 -11.31 -1.13
C ASN A 231 0.65 -10.01 -1.00
N SER A 232 0.41 -9.06 -1.89
CA SER A 232 1.15 -7.80 -1.93
C SER A 232 0.94 -6.94 -0.69
N TYR A 233 -0.25 -7.01 -0.06
CA TYR A 233 -0.53 -6.29 1.17
C TYR A 233 0.29 -6.84 2.34
N GLU A 234 0.28 -8.16 2.55
CA GLU A 234 1.04 -8.79 3.64
C GLU A 234 2.55 -8.60 3.45
N TYR A 235 3.04 -8.69 2.21
CA TYR A 235 4.42 -8.38 1.87
C TYR A 235 4.80 -6.95 2.28
N LYS A 236 4.01 -5.95 1.84
CA LYS A 236 4.27 -4.54 2.16
C LYS A 236 4.14 -4.26 3.65
N LYS A 237 3.10 -4.79 4.31
CA LYS A 237 2.90 -4.66 5.76
C LYS A 237 4.13 -5.14 6.54
N ALA A 238 4.62 -6.34 6.24
CA ALA A 238 5.81 -6.88 6.90
C ALA A 238 7.03 -5.97 6.69
N ALA A 239 7.27 -5.53 5.46
CA ALA A 239 8.41 -4.67 5.13
C ALA A 239 8.33 -3.27 5.77
N ILE A 240 7.13 -2.68 5.86
CA ILE A 240 6.88 -1.39 6.52
C ILE A 240 7.16 -1.50 8.03
N LEU A 241 6.60 -2.51 8.68
CA LEU A 241 6.74 -2.71 10.12
C LEU A 241 8.19 -3.07 10.50
N GLU A 242 8.86 -3.90 9.70
CA GLU A 242 10.27 -4.21 9.89
C GLU A 242 11.12 -2.93 9.78
N ASN A 243 10.93 -2.14 8.72
CA ASN A 243 11.67 -0.89 8.55
C ASN A 243 11.45 0.07 9.72
N ALA A 244 10.20 0.26 10.16
CA ALA A 244 9.88 1.13 11.29
C ALA A 244 10.47 0.64 12.63
N SER A 245 10.72 -0.67 12.76
CA SER A 245 11.33 -1.25 13.95
C SER A 245 12.87 -1.17 13.98
N GLN A 246 13.49 -1.08 12.80
CA GLN A 246 14.96 -1.15 12.65
C GLN A 246 15.60 0.19 12.33
N ASN A 247 14.87 1.09 11.65
CA ASN A 247 15.41 2.33 11.12
C ASN A 247 14.55 3.54 11.52
N PRO A 248 15.17 4.71 11.75
CA PRO A 248 14.44 5.97 11.86
C PRO A 248 13.72 6.31 10.55
N LEU A 249 12.44 6.69 10.65
CA LEU A 249 11.61 7.11 9.53
C LEU A 249 11.80 8.60 9.25
N ASN A 250 12.29 8.94 8.06
CA ASN A 250 12.83 10.29 7.79
C ASN A 250 12.08 11.05 6.70
N ASN A 251 11.07 10.45 6.09
CA ASN A 251 10.28 11.07 5.03
C ASN A 251 8.78 10.85 5.23
N GLU A 252 8.00 11.68 4.54
CA GLU A 252 6.53 11.62 4.54
C GLU A 252 6.03 10.24 4.13
N PHE A 253 6.60 9.63 3.08
CA PHE A 253 6.10 8.38 2.52
C PHE A 253 6.16 7.19 3.48
N GLU A 254 7.29 7.02 4.17
CA GLU A 254 7.46 5.96 5.16
C GLU A 254 6.50 6.11 6.34
N LEU A 255 6.26 7.36 6.76
CA LEU A 255 5.33 7.65 7.85
C LEU A 255 3.87 7.43 7.44
N LEU A 256 3.46 7.89 6.25
CA LEU A 256 2.11 7.68 5.75
C LEU A 256 1.81 6.18 5.57
N ASP A 257 2.76 5.40 5.04
CA ASP A 257 2.60 3.95 4.87
C ASP A 257 2.53 3.22 6.22
N LEU A 258 3.33 3.63 7.21
CA LEU A 258 3.22 3.12 8.58
C LEU A 258 1.85 3.43 9.18
N PHE A 259 1.39 4.68 9.08
CA PHE A 259 0.10 5.09 9.64
C PHE A 259 -1.07 4.39 8.96
N TYR A 260 -0.98 4.15 7.65
CA TYR A 260 -1.93 3.33 6.93
C TYR A 260 -2.03 1.91 7.53
N ILE A 261 -0.88 1.25 7.75
CA ILE A 261 -0.85 -0.10 8.35
C ILE A 261 -1.43 -0.09 9.77
N ILE A 262 -1.03 0.87 10.61
CA ILE A 262 -1.50 1.00 12.00
C ILE A 262 -3.03 1.10 12.04
N ASN A 263 -3.62 1.94 11.19
CA ASN A 263 -5.07 2.13 11.14
C ASN A 263 -5.79 0.91 10.56
N ARG A 264 -5.32 0.39 9.43
CA ARG A 264 -5.93 -0.77 8.75
C ARG A 264 -5.91 -2.04 9.62
N GLU A 265 -4.89 -2.22 10.44
CA GLU A 265 -4.73 -3.37 11.35
C GLU A 265 -5.35 -3.14 12.74
N PHE A 266 -6.04 -2.01 12.97
CA PHE A 266 -6.63 -1.65 14.26
C PHE A 266 -5.61 -1.72 15.43
N MET A 267 -4.39 -1.23 15.23
CA MET A 267 -3.39 -1.23 16.29
C MET A 267 -3.74 -0.19 17.38
N THR A 268 -3.53 -0.52 18.64
CA THR A 268 -3.83 0.40 19.77
C THR A 268 -2.61 1.19 20.23
N GLU A 269 -1.41 0.66 20.03
CA GLU A 269 -0.16 1.31 20.43
C GLU A 269 0.95 0.92 19.45
N PHE A 270 1.78 1.89 19.06
CA PHE A 270 2.96 1.64 18.23
C PHE A 270 4.09 2.60 18.57
N THR A 271 5.33 2.12 18.50
CA THR A 271 6.53 2.92 18.75
C THR A 271 7.43 2.93 17.52
N PHE A 272 7.93 4.10 17.14
CA PHE A 272 8.86 4.27 16.02
C PHE A 272 9.84 5.41 16.28
N GLU A 273 10.97 5.43 15.58
CA GLU A 273 11.93 6.53 15.61
C GLU A 273 11.78 7.36 14.34
N SER A 274 11.90 8.69 14.44
CA SER A 274 11.74 9.59 13.30
C SER A 274 12.42 10.93 13.55
N THR A 275 13.12 11.45 12.54
CA THR A 275 13.69 12.81 12.59
C THR A 275 12.67 13.91 12.26
N VAL A 276 11.48 13.53 11.77
CA VAL A 276 10.40 14.45 11.44
C VAL A 276 9.85 15.07 12.74
N PRO A 277 9.63 16.39 12.80
CA PRO A 277 9.09 17.05 13.99
C PRO A 277 7.67 16.57 14.33
N LEU A 278 7.32 16.54 15.62
CA LEU A 278 6.03 16.05 16.12
C LEU A 278 4.82 16.64 15.40
N ASP A 279 4.78 17.96 15.18
CA ASP A 279 3.62 18.61 14.54
C ASP A 279 3.43 18.12 13.09
N THR A 280 4.53 17.91 12.36
CA THR A 280 4.51 17.36 11.00
C THR A 280 4.16 15.88 10.97
N CYS A 281 4.67 15.07 11.92
CA CYS A 281 4.24 13.67 12.07
C CYS A 281 2.73 13.56 12.28
N MET A 282 2.15 14.46 13.08
CA MET A 282 0.71 14.49 13.29
C MET A 282 -0.05 14.89 12.02
N GLU A 283 0.43 15.89 11.29
CA GLU A 283 -0.14 16.28 9.98
C GLU A 283 -0.15 15.09 9.02
N TYR A 284 0.94 14.33 8.93
CA TYR A 284 1.00 13.11 8.12
C TYR A 284 0.02 12.03 8.63
N TYR A 285 -0.12 11.83 9.94
CA TYR A 285 -1.10 10.88 10.46
C TYR A 285 -2.52 11.25 10.08
N PHE A 286 -2.89 12.52 10.20
CA PHE A 286 -4.19 13.00 9.74
C PHE A 286 -4.37 12.81 8.24
N HIS A 287 -3.34 13.15 7.47
CA HIS A 287 -3.39 13.04 6.03
C HIS A 287 -3.57 11.59 5.57
N ALA A 288 -2.86 10.64 6.17
CA ALA A 288 -3.04 9.21 5.91
C ALA A 288 -4.50 8.77 6.16
N ASN A 289 -5.13 9.26 7.23
CA ASN A 289 -6.53 8.98 7.55
C ASN A 289 -7.52 9.63 6.56
N VAL A 290 -7.22 10.81 6.03
CA VAL A 290 -8.04 11.46 4.99
C VAL A 290 -7.92 10.73 3.66
N ILE A 291 -6.73 10.26 3.29
CA ILE A 291 -6.54 9.48 2.07
C ILE A 291 -7.32 8.16 2.16
N HIS A 292 -7.28 7.53 3.34
CA HIS A 292 -7.84 6.22 3.63
C HIS A 292 -9.02 6.28 4.61
N LEU A 293 -10.06 7.08 4.29
CA LEU A 293 -11.23 7.29 5.15
C LEU A 293 -11.93 5.98 5.54
N GLU A 294 -11.86 4.96 4.70
CA GLU A 294 -12.40 3.62 4.95
C GLU A 294 -11.70 2.86 6.09
N TYR A 295 -10.55 3.36 6.57
CA TYR A 295 -9.81 2.83 7.72
C TYR A 295 -9.74 3.78 8.91
N PHE A 296 -10.40 4.95 8.85
CA PHE A 296 -10.34 5.95 9.92
C PHE A 296 -11.33 5.64 11.06
N TYR A 297 -10.98 4.68 11.92
CA TYR A 297 -11.84 4.19 13.02
C TYR A 297 -11.50 4.75 14.41
N SER A 298 -10.30 5.27 14.62
CA SER A 298 -9.84 5.72 15.95
C SER A 298 -10.61 6.97 16.40
N SER A 299 -11.18 6.96 17.61
CA SER A 299 -11.89 8.10 18.19
C SER A 299 -10.94 9.18 18.70
N ASN A 300 -9.83 8.74 19.29
CA ASN A 300 -8.76 9.60 19.79
C ASN A 300 -7.40 9.05 19.37
N THR A 301 -6.47 9.96 19.13
CA THR A 301 -5.08 9.66 18.81
C THR A 301 -4.16 10.48 19.69
N TYR A 302 -3.16 9.84 20.28
CA TYR A 302 -2.19 10.47 21.15
C TYR A 302 -0.79 10.23 20.63
N PHE A 303 -0.03 11.33 20.48
CA PHE A 303 1.40 11.25 20.22
C PHE A 303 2.18 11.67 21.45
N LYS A 304 3.13 10.84 21.85
CA LYS A 304 4.14 11.15 22.86
C LYS A 304 5.52 11.11 22.22
N HIS A 305 6.22 12.24 22.26
CA HIS A 305 7.56 12.36 21.70
C HIS A 305 8.64 12.37 22.80
N TYR A 306 9.58 11.43 22.70
CA TYR A 306 10.78 11.31 23.53
C TYR A 306 11.95 12.01 22.82
N THR A 307 12.08 13.31 23.08
CA THR A 307 12.98 14.23 22.37
C THR A 307 14.47 13.87 22.42
N ASN A 308 14.91 13.15 23.45
CA ASN A 308 16.32 12.76 23.61
C ASN A 308 16.76 11.63 22.68
N VAL A 309 15.81 10.88 22.12
CA VAL A 309 16.05 9.73 21.23
C VAL A 309 15.21 9.79 19.96
N ASN A 310 14.53 10.91 19.68
CA ASN A 310 13.65 11.09 18.52
C ASN A 310 12.66 9.93 18.32
N ARG A 311 12.11 9.43 19.44
CA ARG A 311 11.19 8.30 19.46
C ARG A 311 9.77 8.77 19.72
N TYR A 312 8.82 8.19 19.01
CA TYR A 312 7.41 8.46 19.12
C TYR A 312 6.68 7.22 19.64
N GLU A 313 5.73 7.44 20.53
CA GLU A 313 4.73 6.47 20.96
C GLU A 313 3.37 7.02 20.52
N LEU A 314 2.71 6.25 19.65
CA LEU A 314 1.39 6.53 19.09
C LEU A 314 0.39 5.63 19.79
N THR A 315 -0.64 6.20 20.41
CA THR A 315 -1.74 5.46 21.04
C THR A 315 -3.05 5.81 20.38
N LEU A 316 -3.83 4.80 19.98
CA LEU A 316 -5.15 4.92 19.39
C LEU A 316 -6.22 4.40 20.35
N GLU A 317 -7.26 5.19 20.56
CA GLU A 317 -8.48 4.76 21.25
C GLU A 317 -9.62 4.59 20.26
N TYR A 318 -10.55 3.71 20.60
CA TYR A 318 -11.71 3.37 19.78
C TYR A 318 -12.99 3.54 20.61
N ALA A 319 -13.93 4.34 20.08
CA ALA A 319 -15.28 4.49 20.62
C ALA A 319 -16.30 4.50 19.46
N PRO A 320 -17.20 3.50 19.33
CA PRO A 320 -17.29 2.25 20.11
C PRO A 320 -15.99 1.44 20.13
N ASP A 321 -15.88 0.46 21.03
CA ASP A 321 -14.65 -0.30 21.27
C ASP A 321 -14.11 -0.99 20.00
N ILE A 322 -12.83 -1.36 20.03
CA ILE A 322 -12.10 -1.91 18.88
C ILE A 322 -12.77 -3.13 18.24
N GLU A 323 -13.40 -4.02 19.01
CA GLU A 323 -14.06 -5.20 18.45
C GLU A 323 -15.35 -4.81 17.72
N THR A 324 -16.08 -3.84 18.25
CA THR A 324 -17.23 -3.24 17.55
C THR A 324 -16.78 -2.56 16.25
N GLN A 325 -15.66 -1.82 16.24
CA GLN A 325 -15.15 -1.20 15.01
C GLN A 325 -14.76 -2.23 13.95
N LYS A 326 -14.10 -3.34 14.35
CA LYS A 326 -13.80 -4.47 13.45
C LYS A 326 -15.07 -5.11 12.88
N GLN A 327 -16.13 -5.21 13.68
CA GLN A 327 -17.43 -5.70 13.20
C GLN A 327 -18.05 -4.75 12.18
N TYR A 328 -18.01 -3.43 12.41
CA TYR A 328 -18.47 -2.44 11.43
C TYR A 328 -17.68 -2.52 10.12
N HIS A 329 -16.35 -2.62 10.19
CA HIS A 329 -15.51 -2.81 9.01
C HIS A 329 -15.89 -4.07 8.26
N SER A 330 -15.95 -5.21 8.94
CA SER A 330 -16.28 -6.52 8.33
C SER A 330 -17.66 -6.50 7.67
N ALA A 331 -18.65 -5.89 8.31
CA ALA A 331 -20.00 -5.76 7.76
C ALA A 331 -20.04 -4.83 6.53
N ALA A 332 -19.30 -3.72 6.55
CA ALA A 332 -19.20 -2.81 5.41
C ALA A 332 -18.52 -3.51 4.21
N VAL A 333 -17.45 -4.27 4.46
CA VAL A 333 -16.71 -5.07 3.49
C VAL A 333 -17.61 -6.13 2.84
N GLU A 334 -18.36 -6.90 3.64
CA GLU A 334 -19.32 -7.90 3.14
C GLU A 334 -20.46 -7.26 2.34
N LYS A 335 -20.96 -6.11 2.82
CA LYS A 335 -22.01 -5.36 2.13
C LYS A 335 -21.51 -4.79 0.80
N ALA A 336 -20.28 -4.28 0.75
CA ALA A 336 -19.64 -3.81 -0.47
C ALA A 336 -19.53 -4.93 -1.51
N ASP A 337 -19.10 -6.14 -1.13
CA ASP A 337 -19.03 -7.29 -2.04
C ASP A 337 -20.39 -7.62 -2.67
N LYS A 338 -21.45 -7.63 -1.84
CA LYS A 338 -22.82 -7.87 -2.31
C LYS A 338 -23.31 -6.78 -3.26
N ILE A 339 -22.97 -5.52 -2.98
CA ILE A 339 -23.34 -4.37 -3.82
C ILE A 339 -22.65 -4.49 -5.18
N ILE A 340 -21.32 -4.66 -5.19
CA ILE A 340 -20.53 -4.79 -6.41
C ILE A 340 -21.02 -5.95 -7.27
N ALA A 341 -21.30 -7.11 -6.67
CA ALA A 341 -21.86 -8.26 -7.38
C ALA A 341 -23.23 -7.98 -8.03
N SER A 342 -23.97 -6.97 -7.56
CA SER A 342 -25.29 -6.59 -8.08
C SER A 342 -25.26 -5.48 -9.12
N ILE A 343 -24.26 -4.58 -9.07
CA ILE A 343 -24.21 -3.38 -9.93
C ILE A 343 -23.12 -3.45 -11.00
N ILE A 344 -22.14 -4.35 -10.86
CA ILE A 344 -21.02 -4.49 -11.80
C ILE A 344 -21.15 -5.78 -12.60
N THR A 345 -21.00 -5.66 -13.93
CA THR A 345 -20.97 -6.81 -14.84
C THR A 345 -19.63 -6.91 -15.55
N GLU A 346 -19.31 -8.10 -16.05
CA GLU A 346 -18.15 -8.32 -16.90
C GLU A 346 -18.20 -7.41 -18.14
N GLY A 347 -17.07 -6.81 -18.50
CA GLY A 347 -16.94 -5.92 -19.65
C GLY A 347 -17.23 -4.44 -19.40
N MET A 348 -17.70 -4.04 -18.21
CA MET A 348 -17.83 -2.62 -17.87
C MET A 348 -16.46 -1.91 -17.86
N SER A 349 -16.38 -0.76 -18.52
CA SER A 349 -15.25 0.18 -18.44
C SER A 349 -15.11 0.75 -17.03
N GLY A 350 -13.93 1.31 -16.70
CA GLY A 350 -13.70 1.95 -15.40
C GLY A 350 -14.71 3.08 -15.12
N LEU A 351 -15.03 3.90 -16.13
CA LEU A 351 -16.03 4.96 -15.99
C LEU A 351 -17.45 4.43 -15.73
N GLU A 352 -17.85 3.33 -16.39
CA GLU A 352 -19.15 2.70 -16.14
C GLU A 352 -19.25 2.13 -14.73
N LYS A 353 -18.17 1.52 -14.22
CA LYS A 353 -18.09 1.04 -12.84
C LYS A 353 -18.20 2.19 -11.83
N ILE A 354 -17.46 3.28 -12.04
CA ILE A 354 -17.52 4.50 -11.21
C ILE A 354 -18.94 5.04 -11.17
N LYS A 355 -19.59 5.15 -12.34
CA LYS A 355 -20.96 5.60 -12.45
C LYS A 355 -21.94 4.71 -11.69
N ALA A 356 -21.82 3.39 -11.81
CA ALA A 356 -22.67 2.44 -11.11
C ALA A 356 -22.53 2.56 -9.58
N ILE A 357 -21.30 2.71 -9.07
CA ILE A 357 -21.00 2.91 -7.65
C ILE A 357 -21.62 4.22 -7.15
N HIS A 358 -21.38 5.32 -7.87
CA HIS A 358 -21.93 6.65 -7.57
C HIS A 358 -23.47 6.62 -7.50
N ASP A 359 -24.11 6.10 -8.55
CA ASP A 359 -25.57 6.04 -8.64
C ASP A 359 -26.16 5.15 -7.54
N TYR A 360 -25.50 4.04 -7.20
CA TYR A 360 -25.94 3.17 -6.10
C TYR A 360 -25.95 3.92 -4.76
N LEU A 361 -24.87 4.65 -4.43
CA LEU A 361 -24.77 5.36 -3.16
C LEU A 361 -25.86 6.42 -3.02
N ILE A 362 -26.08 7.25 -4.04
CA ILE A 362 -27.12 8.29 -4.03
C ILE A 362 -28.52 7.68 -3.92
N LEU A 363 -28.76 6.54 -4.56
CA LEU A 363 -30.08 5.90 -4.53
C LEU A 363 -30.38 5.11 -3.24
N ASN A 364 -29.35 4.78 -2.44
CA ASN A 364 -29.47 3.84 -1.32
C ASN A 364 -28.92 4.36 0.01
N CYS A 365 -28.39 5.57 0.06
CA CYS A 365 -27.99 6.25 1.29
C CYS A 365 -28.64 7.63 1.30
N ALA A 366 -29.05 8.10 2.48
CA ALA A 366 -29.52 9.46 2.68
C ALA A 366 -28.52 10.24 3.54
N TYR A 367 -28.40 11.54 3.26
CA TYR A 367 -27.58 12.42 4.09
C TYR A 367 -28.19 12.56 5.49
N ASP A 368 -27.39 12.35 6.54
CA ASP A 368 -27.78 12.42 7.95
C ASP A 368 -27.91 13.89 8.42
N TYR A 369 -28.79 14.63 7.74
CA TYR A 369 -28.92 16.08 7.85
C TYR A 369 -29.44 16.53 9.21
N ASP A 370 -30.42 15.80 9.76
CA ASP A 370 -31.02 16.12 11.06
C ASP A 370 -29.99 16.01 12.19
N SER A 371 -29.18 14.94 12.19
CA SER A 371 -28.11 14.76 13.18
C SER A 371 -26.98 15.77 13.00
N TYR A 372 -26.65 16.13 11.75
CA TYR A 372 -25.67 17.17 11.43
C TYR A 372 -26.08 18.54 11.99
N ILE A 373 -27.30 19.01 11.68
CA ILE A 373 -27.79 20.30 12.20
C ILE A 373 -27.94 20.27 13.73
N ALA A 374 -28.26 19.11 14.32
CA ALA A 374 -28.34 18.94 15.77
C ALA A 374 -26.97 18.77 16.46
N GLY A 375 -25.85 18.67 15.72
CA GLY A 375 -24.51 18.43 16.28
C GLY A 375 -24.38 17.08 16.98
N SER A 376 -25.15 16.08 16.56
CA SER A 376 -25.30 14.77 17.23
C SER A 376 -24.98 13.57 16.33
N ILE A 377 -24.19 13.80 15.27
CA ILE A 377 -23.78 12.76 14.30
C ILE A 377 -23.10 11.60 15.02
N SER A 378 -23.65 10.41 14.84
CA SER A 378 -23.10 9.17 15.38
C SER A 378 -21.75 8.81 14.75
N PRO A 379 -20.85 8.09 15.45
CA PRO A 379 -19.59 7.64 14.87
C PRO A 379 -19.79 6.85 13.57
N GLU A 380 -20.83 6.01 13.51
CA GLU A 380 -21.13 5.15 12.36
C GLU A 380 -21.44 5.93 11.08
N SER A 381 -22.10 7.10 11.22
CA SER A 381 -22.48 7.99 10.11
C SER A 381 -21.25 8.56 9.36
N ARG A 382 -20.05 8.49 9.97
CA ARG A 382 -18.78 8.89 9.36
C ARG A 382 -18.01 7.75 8.69
N LEU A 383 -18.49 6.50 8.84
CA LEU A 383 -17.83 5.30 8.34
C LEU A 383 -18.51 4.80 7.07
N SER A 384 -17.80 3.99 6.28
CA SER A 384 -18.41 3.25 5.15
C SER A 384 -19.59 2.39 5.62
N TYR A 385 -19.56 1.90 6.87
CA TYR A 385 -20.66 1.18 7.50
C TYR A 385 -21.96 2.00 7.55
N GLY A 386 -21.89 3.28 7.90
CA GLY A 386 -23.06 4.16 7.92
C GLY A 386 -23.73 4.25 6.56
N ALA A 387 -22.94 4.49 5.51
CA ALA A 387 -23.49 4.65 4.17
C ALA A 387 -23.98 3.32 3.57
N LEU A 388 -23.22 2.23 3.71
CA LEU A 388 -23.52 0.95 3.05
C LEU A 388 -24.54 0.10 3.82
N CYS A 389 -24.44 0.07 5.15
CA CYS A 389 -25.25 -0.80 6.00
C CYS A 389 -26.44 -0.06 6.62
N ASN A 390 -26.20 1.11 7.23
CA ASN A 390 -27.27 1.90 7.84
C ASN A 390 -28.05 2.74 6.83
N GLN A 391 -27.49 2.94 5.62
CA GLN A 391 -28.10 3.76 4.56
C GLN A 391 -28.29 5.22 4.99
N SER A 392 -27.46 5.70 5.92
CA SER A 392 -27.48 7.07 6.43
C SER A 392 -26.07 7.48 6.86
N ALA A 393 -25.55 8.56 6.27
CA ALA A 393 -24.18 9.01 6.49
C ALA A 393 -24.02 10.52 6.28
N VAL A 394 -22.90 11.08 6.76
CA VAL A 394 -22.41 12.41 6.38
C VAL A 394 -21.32 12.31 5.32
N CYS A 395 -20.81 13.46 4.84
CA CYS A 395 -19.86 13.53 3.71
C CYS A 395 -18.67 12.56 3.84
N GLN A 396 -18.10 12.44 5.04
CA GLN A 396 -17.02 11.48 5.32
C GLN A 396 -17.44 10.02 5.07
N GLY A 397 -18.63 9.61 5.53
CA GLY A 397 -19.13 8.25 5.35
C GLY A 397 -19.44 7.92 3.89
N TYR A 398 -19.94 8.89 3.12
CA TYR A 398 -20.09 8.75 1.67
C TYR A 398 -18.74 8.56 0.98
N ALA A 399 -17.75 9.41 1.29
CA ALA A 399 -16.42 9.34 0.70
C ALA A 399 -15.70 8.02 1.06
N ALA A 400 -15.81 7.57 2.31
CA ALA A 400 -15.28 6.29 2.78
C ALA A 400 -15.96 5.09 2.08
N ALA A 401 -17.27 5.15 1.88
CA ALA A 401 -18.01 4.09 1.18
C ALA A 401 -17.67 4.03 -0.31
N PHE A 402 -17.51 5.19 -0.95
CA PHE A 402 -17.07 5.28 -2.34
C PHE A 402 -15.68 4.69 -2.53
N ASN A 403 -14.70 5.06 -1.69
CA ASN A 403 -13.36 4.45 -1.69
C ASN A 403 -13.42 2.93 -1.57
N LEU A 404 -14.15 2.42 -0.57
CA LEU A 404 -14.28 0.97 -0.34
C LEU A 404 -14.88 0.24 -1.55
N LEU A 405 -15.90 0.80 -2.19
CA LEU A 405 -16.51 0.20 -3.38
C LEU A 405 -15.58 0.25 -4.60
N CYS A 406 -14.82 1.33 -4.78
CA CYS A 406 -13.81 1.47 -5.83
C CYS A 406 -12.67 0.44 -5.69
N ASP A 407 -12.16 0.24 -4.47
CA ASP A 407 -11.13 -0.77 -4.16
C ASP A 407 -11.57 -2.18 -4.63
N ARG A 408 -12.82 -2.56 -4.37
CA ARG A 408 -13.38 -3.87 -4.77
C ARG A 408 -13.43 -4.11 -6.27
N VAL A 409 -13.34 -3.06 -7.09
CA VAL A 409 -13.36 -3.16 -8.56
C VAL A 409 -12.03 -2.80 -9.21
N GLY A 410 -10.98 -2.64 -8.40
CA GLY A 410 -9.62 -2.30 -8.85
C GLY A 410 -9.49 -0.86 -9.34
N ILE A 411 -10.35 0.05 -8.87
CA ILE A 411 -10.27 1.48 -9.19
C ILE A 411 -9.66 2.20 -8.00
N ARG A 412 -8.56 2.90 -8.24
CA ARG A 412 -7.86 3.63 -7.19
C ARG A 412 -8.60 4.93 -6.92
N SER A 413 -9.06 5.07 -5.67
CA SER A 413 -9.77 6.23 -5.15
C SER A 413 -9.22 6.54 -3.77
N VAL A 414 -9.02 7.82 -3.48
CA VAL A 414 -8.58 8.32 -2.18
C VAL A 414 -9.51 9.43 -1.72
N GLY A 415 -9.61 9.62 -0.41
CA GLY A 415 -10.36 10.73 0.15
C GLY A 415 -9.61 12.05 -0.02
N VAL A 416 -10.38 13.13 -0.15
CA VAL A 416 -9.91 14.51 -0.15
C VAL A 416 -10.78 15.28 0.83
N SER A 417 -10.15 16.14 1.64
CA SER A 417 -10.84 17.09 2.50
C SER A 417 -10.49 18.54 2.16
N GLY A 418 -11.43 19.44 2.43
CA GLY A 418 -11.26 20.86 2.17
C GLY A 418 -12.57 21.61 2.37
N PHE A 419 -12.79 22.70 1.63
CA PHE A 419 -14.00 23.51 1.74
C PHE A 419 -14.82 23.43 0.46
N ALA A 420 -16.12 23.23 0.65
CA ALA A 420 -17.11 23.25 -0.41
C ALA A 420 -17.49 24.69 -0.81
N PRO A 421 -18.01 24.91 -2.04
CA PRO A 421 -18.37 26.23 -2.51
C PRO A 421 -19.37 26.95 -1.59
N GLY A 422 -18.97 28.09 -1.03
CA GLY A 422 -19.84 28.92 -0.18
C GLY A 422 -20.07 28.37 1.24
N SER A 423 -19.27 27.40 1.67
CA SER A 423 -19.25 26.86 3.04
C SER A 423 -17.94 27.20 3.75
N GLU A 424 -18.02 27.49 5.05
CA GLU A 424 -16.85 27.54 5.94
C GLU A 424 -16.64 26.22 6.70
N ASP A 425 -17.60 25.29 6.59
CA ASP A 425 -17.47 23.95 7.16
C ASP A 425 -16.63 23.07 6.23
N GLU A 426 -15.77 22.26 6.84
CA GLU A 426 -14.98 21.28 6.12
C GLU A 426 -15.86 20.19 5.49
N HIS A 427 -15.43 19.71 4.33
CA HIS A 427 -16.15 18.77 3.49
C HIS A 427 -15.21 17.68 2.97
N ALA A 428 -15.75 16.49 2.72
CA ALA A 428 -15.00 15.33 2.22
C ALA A 428 -15.60 14.80 0.91
N TRP A 429 -14.73 14.51 -0.05
CA TRP A 429 -15.05 13.92 -1.35
C TRP A 429 -13.92 12.99 -1.79
N ASN A 430 -13.93 12.52 -3.04
CA ASN A 430 -12.93 11.58 -3.53
C ASN A 430 -12.18 12.10 -4.76
N MET A 431 -10.94 11.66 -4.89
CA MET A 431 -10.09 11.79 -6.06
C MET A 431 -9.76 10.39 -6.59
N LEU A 432 -9.78 10.20 -7.90
CA LEU A 432 -9.67 8.90 -8.56
C LEU A 432 -8.70 8.92 -9.74
N LEU A 433 -8.00 7.81 -9.95
CA LEU A 433 -7.17 7.58 -11.13
C LEU A 433 -7.95 6.75 -12.15
N LEU A 434 -8.17 7.30 -13.33
CA LEU A 434 -8.77 6.60 -14.45
C LEU A 434 -7.95 6.85 -15.72
N ASP A 435 -7.53 5.78 -16.39
CA ASP A 435 -6.74 5.83 -17.62
C ASP A 435 -5.49 6.73 -17.52
N GLY A 436 -4.81 6.70 -16.36
CA GLY A 436 -3.63 7.51 -16.08
C GLY A 436 -3.90 9.00 -15.87
N GLN A 437 -5.17 9.40 -15.70
CA GLN A 437 -5.60 10.77 -15.44
C GLN A 437 -6.38 10.88 -14.13
N ILE A 438 -6.28 12.03 -13.49
CA ILE A 438 -6.87 12.28 -12.19
C ILE A 438 -8.18 13.03 -12.34
N TYR A 439 -9.21 12.52 -11.67
CA TYR A 439 -10.53 13.14 -11.60
C TYR A 439 -11.01 13.22 -10.16
N TYR A 440 -12.03 14.04 -9.94
CA TYR A 440 -12.67 14.27 -8.64
C TYR A 440 -14.15 13.94 -8.73
N ILE A 441 -14.70 13.42 -7.63
CA ILE A 441 -16.11 13.08 -7.52
C ILE A 441 -16.60 13.39 -6.12
N ASP A 442 -17.76 14.03 -6.03
CA ASP A 442 -18.43 14.34 -4.77
C ASP A 442 -19.84 13.75 -4.76
N VAL A 443 -19.91 12.49 -4.34
CA VAL A 443 -21.17 11.74 -4.22
C VAL A 443 -22.15 12.44 -3.28
N THR A 444 -21.63 13.09 -2.23
CA THR A 444 -22.46 13.76 -1.21
C THR A 444 -23.19 14.97 -1.79
N HIS A 445 -22.50 15.83 -2.56
CA HIS A 445 -23.17 16.98 -3.18
C HIS A 445 -23.99 16.62 -4.41
N ASP A 446 -23.78 15.44 -5.00
CA ASP A 446 -24.65 14.89 -6.03
C ASP A 446 -25.88 14.13 -5.47
N ASP A 447 -25.91 13.89 -4.16
CA ASP A 447 -27.11 13.47 -3.42
C ASP A 447 -28.01 14.69 -3.11
N PRO A 448 -29.20 14.81 -3.73
CA PRO A 448 -30.02 16.01 -3.59
C PRO A 448 -30.62 16.16 -2.19
N VAL A 449 -30.18 17.14 -1.41
CA VAL A 449 -30.78 17.47 -0.09
C VAL A 449 -31.89 18.54 -0.21
N PRO A 450 -33.08 18.39 0.43
CA PRO A 450 -33.54 17.19 1.14
C PRO A 450 -33.74 16.01 0.18
N ASP A 451 -33.41 14.81 0.67
CA ASP A 451 -33.38 13.59 -0.14
C ASP A 451 -34.69 13.39 -0.94
N GLN A 452 -34.51 13.11 -2.22
CA GLN A 452 -35.58 12.87 -3.17
C GLN A 452 -35.39 11.49 -3.78
N LYS A 453 -36.09 10.50 -3.22
CA LYS A 453 -36.07 9.12 -3.68
C LYS A 453 -36.09 9.00 -5.21
N GLY A 454 -35.02 8.42 -5.76
CA GLY A 454 -34.88 8.14 -7.20
C GLY A 454 -34.29 9.29 -8.03
N ARG A 455 -33.90 10.41 -7.42
CA ARG A 455 -33.25 11.53 -8.10
C ARG A 455 -31.75 11.46 -7.90
N ILE A 456 -31.01 11.64 -8.99
CA ILE A 456 -29.53 11.67 -9.00
C ILE A 456 -29.08 12.98 -9.65
N SER A 457 -28.08 13.64 -9.07
CA SER A 457 -27.34 14.73 -9.72
C SER A 457 -26.01 14.20 -10.29
N TYR A 458 -25.48 14.90 -11.29
CA TYR A 458 -24.15 14.64 -11.87
C TYR A 458 -23.34 15.94 -11.97
N LYS A 459 -23.65 16.91 -11.13
CA LYS A 459 -23.03 18.23 -11.14
C LYS A 459 -21.60 18.17 -10.63
N TYR A 460 -21.31 17.25 -9.72
CA TYR A 460 -20.01 17.06 -9.08
C TYR A 460 -19.40 15.69 -9.43
N TYR A 461 -19.86 15.10 -10.53
CA TYR A 461 -19.45 13.81 -11.04
C TYR A 461 -18.28 13.96 -12.02
N TYR A 462 -17.17 13.29 -11.74
CA TYR A 462 -16.05 13.09 -12.67
C TYR A 462 -15.49 14.41 -13.23
N LEU A 463 -15.01 15.26 -12.33
CA LEU A 463 -14.51 16.60 -12.63
C LEU A 463 -12.99 16.64 -12.69
N THR A 464 -12.45 17.51 -13.53
CA THR A 464 -11.03 17.89 -13.48
C THR A 464 -10.75 18.82 -12.30
N GLU A 465 -9.48 18.93 -11.89
CA GLU A 465 -9.05 19.91 -10.87
C GLU A 465 -9.50 21.34 -11.20
N ALA A 466 -9.40 21.72 -12.48
CA ALA A 466 -9.79 23.05 -12.95
C ALA A 466 -11.30 23.30 -12.82
N GLU A 467 -12.12 22.27 -12.99
CA GLU A 467 -13.56 22.33 -12.79
C GLU A 467 -13.93 22.41 -11.31
N MET A 468 -13.31 21.60 -10.47
CA MET A 468 -13.46 21.68 -9.00
C MET A 468 -13.13 23.09 -8.48
N THR A 469 -11.99 23.64 -8.92
CA THR A 469 -11.57 25.01 -8.57
C THR A 469 -12.57 26.05 -9.09
N ARG A 470 -13.08 25.90 -10.31
CA ARG A 470 -14.09 26.81 -10.90
C ARG A 470 -15.42 26.76 -10.15
N LEU A 471 -15.80 25.59 -9.64
CA LEU A 471 -17.00 25.43 -8.82
C LEU A 471 -16.84 26.06 -7.44
N GLY A 472 -15.61 26.33 -7.00
CA GLY A 472 -15.31 27.03 -5.74
C GLY A 472 -14.80 26.12 -4.62
N TYR A 473 -14.43 24.88 -4.92
CA TYR A 473 -13.78 24.00 -3.94
C TYR A 473 -12.34 24.47 -3.67
N THR A 474 -11.90 24.32 -2.42
CA THR A 474 -10.51 24.56 -2.02
C THR A 474 -10.02 23.39 -1.17
N TRP A 475 -8.81 22.92 -1.43
CA TRP A 475 -8.18 21.80 -0.71
C TRP A 475 -6.66 21.86 -0.88
N ASP A 476 -5.96 21.05 -0.10
CA ASP A 476 -4.53 20.88 -0.26
C ASP A 476 -4.20 20.01 -1.48
N LYS A 477 -3.43 20.57 -2.41
CA LYS A 477 -3.02 19.92 -3.67
C LYS A 477 -1.65 19.24 -3.57
N ASN A 478 -1.17 18.97 -2.35
CA ASN A 478 0.12 18.34 -2.10
C ASN A 478 0.30 16.97 -2.79
N GLN A 479 1.56 16.64 -3.11
CA GLN A 479 1.95 15.49 -3.94
C GLN A 479 1.66 14.12 -3.30
N SER A 480 1.53 14.04 -1.99
CA SER A 480 1.27 12.80 -1.25
C SER A 480 -0.05 12.14 -1.67
N ASN A 481 -1.08 12.93 -2.00
CA ASN A 481 -2.34 12.43 -2.55
C ASN A 481 -2.16 11.71 -3.90
N LEU A 482 -1.20 12.16 -4.71
CA LEU A 482 -0.91 11.55 -6.02
C LEU A 482 -0.26 10.18 -5.85
N LYS A 483 0.60 9.98 -4.83
CA LYS A 483 1.20 8.67 -4.55
C LYS A 483 0.15 7.59 -4.39
N TYR A 484 -0.89 7.82 -3.58
CA TYR A 484 -1.88 6.78 -3.31
C TYR A 484 -2.83 6.50 -4.49
N LEU A 485 -2.74 7.30 -5.55
CA LEU A 485 -3.39 7.02 -6.82
C LEU A 485 -2.52 6.19 -7.77
N TYR A 486 -1.19 6.25 -7.67
CA TYR A 486 -0.25 5.61 -8.60
C TYR A 486 0.39 4.35 -7.99
#